data_AF-A0A367QKA6-F1
#
_entry.id   AF-A0A367QKA6-F1
#
_cell.length_a   1.000
_cell.length_b   1.000
_cell.length_c   1.000
_cell.angle_alpha   90.00
_cell.angle_beta   90.00
_cell.angle_gamma   90.00
#
_symmetry.space_group_name_H-M   'P 1'
#
loop_
_entity.id
_entity.type
_entity.pdbx_description
1 polymer ?
#
loop_
_entity_poly.entity_id
_entity_poly.type
_entity_poly.pdbx_seq_one_letter_code
_entity_poly.pdbx_strand_id
1 'polypeptide(L)'
;MTNDTLGEQVLQIPLSDRWRIYHRLQELKIKSSCLPDGSLRVQVNNLLEAILIRSTVMQFLASRHELIEWLERCWQSNGEF
;
A
#
# COMPACT_ATOMS: atom_id res chain seq x y z
N MET A 1 -30.22 -5.51 -1.04
CA MET A 1 -29.32 -5.06 -2.12
C MET A 1 -28.06 -4.52 -1.46
N THR A 2 -27.10 -5.39 -1.16
CA THR A 2 -25.80 -5.00 -0.61
C THR A 2 -24.89 -4.74 -1.79
N ASN A 3 -24.58 -3.47 -2.05
CA ASN A 3 -23.56 -3.10 -3.02
C ASN A 3 -22.21 -3.54 -2.43
N ASP A 4 -21.77 -4.74 -2.80
CA ASP A 4 -20.37 -5.15 -2.65
C ASP A 4 -19.51 -4.17 -3.46
N THR A 5 -18.97 -3.15 -2.78
CA THR A 5 -17.87 -2.34 -3.30
C THR A 5 -16.64 -3.23 -3.37
N LEU A 6 -16.53 -3.96 -4.48
CA LEU A 6 -15.36 -4.74 -4.85
C LEU A 6 -14.13 -3.81 -4.86
N GLY A 7 -13.36 -3.77 -3.76
CA GLY A 7 -12.04 -3.13 -3.73
C GLY A 7 -11.74 -2.13 -2.61
N GLU A 8 -12.67 -1.80 -1.70
CA GLU A 8 -12.33 -0.95 -0.55
C GLU A 8 -11.79 -1.81 0.61
N GLN A 9 -10.46 -1.86 0.74
CA GLN A 9 -9.78 -2.46 1.90
C GLN A 9 -9.38 -1.36 2.89
N VAL A 10 -9.95 -1.43 4.10
CA VAL A 10 -9.60 -0.52 5.20
C VAL A 10 -8.49 -1.14 6.04
N LEU A 11 -7.27 -0.61 5.92
CA LEU A 11 -6.14 -1.01 6.77
C LEU A 11 -6.12 -0.23 8.08
N GLN A 12 -5.99 -0.95 9.19
CA GLN A 12 -5.73 -0.37 10.50
C GLN A 12 -4.24 -0.11 10.66
N ILE A 13 -3.83 1.14 10.44
CA ILE A 13 -2.43 1.59 10.52
C ILE A 13 -2.25 2.39 11.81
N PRO A 14 -1.17 2.21 12.59
CA PRO A 14 -0.85 3.10 13.71
C PRO A 14 -0.74 4.56 13.25
N LEU A 15 -1.23 5.52 14.07
CA LEU A 15 -1.30 6.94 13.68
C LEU A 15 0.05 7.52 13.23
N SER A 16 1.14 7.13 13.90
CA SER A 16 2.51 7.54 13.56
C SER A 16 2.95 7.05 12.18
N ASP A 17 2.58 5.82 11.80
CA ASP A 17 2.97 5.23 10.52
C ASP A 17 2.10 5.76 9.37
N ARG A 18 0.87 6.20 9.65
CA ARG A 18 -0.01 6.83 8.63
C ARG A 18 0.65 8.05 7.97
N TRP A 19 1.22 8.94 8.78
CA TRP A 19 1.91 10.13 8.27
C TRP A 19 3.15 9.79 7.46
N ARG A 20 3.91 8.78 7.89
CA ARG A 20 5.11 8.30 7.18
C ARG A 20 4.74 7.68 5.83
N ILE A 21 3.69 6.85 5.81
CA ILE A 21 3.15 6.27 4.57
C ILE A 21 2.65 7.36 3.64
N TYR A 22 1.83 8.29 4.13
CA TYR A 22 1.32 9.41 3.35
C TYR A 22 2.46 10.22 2.71
N HIS A 23 3.48 10.59 3.48
CA HIS A 23 4.61 11.35 2.96
C HIS A 23 5.37 10.59 1.87
N ARG A 24 5.60 9.28 2.04
CA ARG A 24 6.26 8.45 1.02
C ARG A 24 5.42 8.32 -0.25
N LEU A 25 4.09 8.20 -0.13
CA LEU A 25 3.21 8.18 -1.30
C LEU A 25 3.25 9.51 -2.07
N GLN A 26 3.32 10.65 -1.37
CA GLN A 26 3.46 11.97 -2.00
C GLN A 26 4.80 12.11 -2.73
N GLU A 27 5.92 11.63 -2.15
CA GLU A 27 7.23 11.62 -2.81
C GLU A 27 7.23 10.77 -4.10
N LEU A 28 6.45 9.69 -4.12
CA LEU A 28 6.22 8.85 -5.30
C LEU A 28 5.18 9.44 -6.28
N LYS A 29 4.66 10.65 -6.00
CA LYS A 29 3.63 11.34 -6.79
C LYS A 29 2.31 10.57 -6.89
N ILE A 30 2.01 9.74 -5.90
CA ILE A 30 0.78 8.95 -5.82
C ILE A 30 -0.30 9.78 -5.10
N LYS A 31 -1.45 9.95 -5.77
CA LYS A 31 -2.60 10.69 -5.22
C LYS A 31 -3.13 10.01 -3.95
N SER A 32 -2.97 10.68 -2.83
CA SER A 32 -3.41 10.21 -1.51
C SER A 32 -3.90 11.36 -0.65
N SER A 33 -4.75 11.06 0.33
CA SER A 33 -5.34 12.04 1.27
C SER A 33 -5.57 11.42 2.64
N CYS A 34 -5.28 12.18 3.69
CA CYS A 34 -5.66 11.84 5.06
C CYS A 34 -7.01 12.50 5.37
N LEU A 35 -8.00 11.69 5.72
CA LEU A 35 -9.33 12.16 6.10
C LEU A 35 -9.36 12.61 7.57
N PRO A 36 -10.36 13.41 7.98
CA PRO A 36 -10.52 13.84 9.37
C PRO A 36 -10.70 12.69 10.38
N ASP A 37 -11.19 11.53 9.93
CA ASP A 37 -11.28 10.29 10.72
C ASP A 37 -9.92 9.57 10.88
N GLY A 38 -8.86 10.17 10.33
CA GLY A 38 -7.50 9.66 10.33
C GLY A 38 -7.23 8.62 9.25
N SER A 39 -8.21 8.21 8.44
CA SER A 39 -8.00 7.19 7.40
C SER A 39 -7.14 7.74 6.25
N LEU A 40 -6.29 6.88 5.68
CA LEU A 40 -5.50 7.19 4.49
C LEU A 40 -6.23 6.65 3.27
N ARG A 41 -6.73 7.55 2.41
CA ARG A 41 -7.31 7.20 1.11
C ARG A 41 -6.29 7.37 0.01
N VAL A 42 -6.20 6.38 -0.88
CA VAL A 42 -5.28 6.38 -2.01
C VAL A 42 -6.04 5.99 -3.26
N GLN A 43 -5.79 6.69 -4.37
CA GLN A 43 -6.35 6.34 -5.67
C GLN A 43 -5.35 5.45 -6.42
N VAL A 44 -5.78 4.29 -6.88
CA VAL A 44 -4.98 3.36 -7.69
C VAL A 44 -5.36 3.56 -9.15
N ASN A 45 -4.48 4.17 -9.96
CA ASN A 45 -4.77 4.47 -11.36
C ASN A 45 -4.22 3.41 -12.32
N ASN A 46 -3.24 2.62 -11.91
CA ASN A 46 -2.63 1.57 -12.72
C ASN A 46 -1.93 0.52 -11.85
N LEU A 47 -1.47 -0.57 -12.48
CA LEU A 47 -0.81 -1.68 -11.81
C LEU A 47 0.49 -1.26 -11.09
N LEU A 48 1.27 -0.36 -11.68
CA LEU A 48 2.50 0.14 -11.07
C LEU A 48 2.20 0.87 -9.76
N GLU A 49 1.21 1.76 -9.75
CA GLU A 49 0.76 2.43 -8.52
C GLU A 49 0.29 1.42 -7.48
N ALA A 50 -0.47 0.39 -7.87
CA ALA A 50 -0.91 -0.65 -6.95
C ALA A 50 0.27 -1.35 -6.25
N ILE A 51 1.30 -1.69 -7.02
CA ILE A 51 2.53 -2.32 -6.50
C ILE A 51 3.26 -1.34 -5.56
N LEU A 52 3.47 -0.09 -5.98
CA LEU A 52 4.16 0.93 -5.17
C LEU A 52 3.43 1.22 -3.86
N ILE A 53 2.11 1.32 -3.88
CA ILE A 53 1.28 1.51 -2.69
C ILE A 53 1.48 0.33 -1.75
N ARG A 54 1.34 -0.90 -2.23
CA ARG A 54 1.52 -2.09 -1.41
C ARG A 54 2.93 -2.16 -0.82
N SER A 55 3.96 -1.95 -1.64
CA SER A 55 5.36 -1.93 -1.16
C SER A 55 5.58 -0.87 -0.09
N THR A 56 5.03 0.33 -0.27
CA THR A 56 5.14 1.41 0.72
C THR A 56 4.46 1.03 2.02
N VAL A 57 3.23 0.51 1.97
CA VAL A 57 2.50 0.09 3.18
C VAL A 57 3.24 -1.03 3.91
N MET A 58 3.73 -2.04 3.18
CA MET A 58 4.44 -3.17 3.78
C MET A 58 5.76 -2.76 4.45
N GLN A 59 6.47 -1.74 3.94
CA GLN A 59 7.70 -1.24 4.57
C GLN A 59 7.52 -0.79 6.02
N PHE A 60 6.30 -0.39 6.41
CA PHE A 60 6.01 0.08 7.76
C PHE A 60 5.25 -0.94 8.60
N LEU A 61 4.42 -1.78 7.97
CA LEU A 61 3.52 -2.69 8.70
C LEU A 61 4.03 -4.13 8.81
N ALA A 62 4.85 -4.57 7.86
CA ALA A 62 5.29 -5.95 7.80
C ALA A 62 6.54 -6.18 8.64
N SER A 63 6.69 -7.38 9.16
CA SER A 63 7.95 -7.82 9.74
C SER A 63 9.04 -7.87 8.67
N ARG A 64 10.30 -7.84 9.10
CA ARG A 64 11.45 -8.00 8.18
C ARG A 64 11.38 -9.31 7.40
N HIS A 65 10.89 -10.37 8.02
CA HIS A 65 10.79 -11.69 7.38
C HIS A 65 9.78 -11.66 6.24
N GLU A 66 8.58 -11.12 6.47
CA GLU A 66 7.54 -10.99 5.44
C GLU A 66 7.99 -10.11 4.27
N LEU A 67 8.79 -9.07 4.53
CA LEU A 67 9.39 -8.25 3.47
C LEU A 67 10.37 -9.03 2.60
N ILE A 68 11.23 -9.86 3.22
CA ILE A 68 12.20 -10.70 2.51
C ILE A 68 11.46 -11.74 1.66
N GLU A 69 10.54 -12.49 2.26
CA GLU A 69 9.74 -13.50 1.54
C GLU A 69 9.00 -12.90 0.35
N TRP A 70 8.47 -11.68 0.49
CA TRP A 70 7.79 -11.02 -0.61
C TRP A 70 8.74 -10.60 -1.73
N LEU A 71 9.92 -10.08 -1.39
CA LEU A 71 10.95 -9.75 -2.39
C LEU A 71 11.43 -11.00 -3.14
N GLU A 72 11.63 -12.12 -2.43
CA GLU A 72 12.00 -13.40 -3.04
C GLU A 72 10.94 -13.88 -4.03
N ARG A 73 9.66 -13.79 -3.65
CA ARG A 73 8.55 -14.13 -4.56
C ARG A 73 8.51 -13.24 -5.81
N CYS A 74 8.73 -11.94 -5.66
CA CYS A 74 8.80 -11.02 -6.80
C CYS A 74 9.96 -11.37 -7.74
N TRP A 75 11.10 -11.77 -7.16
CA TRP A 75 12.26 -12.17 -7.94
C TRP A 75 12.01 -13.46 -8.73
N GLN A 76 11.35 -14.44 -8.11
CA GLN A 76 10.98 -15.70 -8.79
C GLN A 76 9.98 -15.46 -9.92
N SER A 77 8.98 -14.60 -9.72
CA SER A 77 8.00 -14.27 -10.76
C SER A 77 8.59 -13.49 -11.95
N ASN A 78 9.72 -12.80 -11.77
CA ASN A 78 10.45 -12.16 -12.88
C ASN A 78 11.30 -13.15 -13.70
N GLY A 79 11.47 -14.39 -13.23
CA GLY A 79 12.23 -15.44 -13.92
C GLY A 79 11.43 -16.29 -14.92
N GLU A 80 10.12 -16.06 -15.05
CA GLU A 80 9.23 -16.84 -15.92
C GLU A 80 8.69 -16.02 -17.13
N PHE A 81 9.56 -15.23 -17.76
CA PHE A 81 9.30 -14.64 -19.08
C PHE A 81 10.44 -14.94 -20.06
#